data_AF-A0A7J9L6E3-F1
#
_entry.id   AF-A0A7J9L6E3-F1
#
_cell.length_a   1.000
_cell.length_b   1.000
_cell.length_c   1.000
_cell.angle_alpha   90.00
_cell.angle_beta   90.00
_cell.angle_gamma   90.00
#
_symmetry.space_group_name_H-M   'P 1'
#
loop_
_entity.id
_entity.type
_entity.pdbx_description
1 polymer ?
#
loop_
_entity_poly.entity_id
_entity_poly.type
_entity_poly.pdbx_seq_one_letter_code
_entity_poly.pdbx_strand_id
1 'polypeptide(L)'
;MKVKKLDINGFLGKQDWGSSNFIAPCIFHAFADVEVDQEHRRLSLIFMCVPVSPGNSRLIWTFPRNFGVWIDKIVPRWIFHIGQNLILDSDLYLLHVEERKIMEIGATNWQKACFVPTKSDALVVGFRRWFNKYAGGEIDWKGKYSGALPPSPPREQLMDRYWSHVVNCKSCNTAHKGLKALEVILQIMSVVLIGIVAVTKQNMISMVVKTTMVSTAIVCFAASKWLAHFIYKNFHYHDYNHAF
;
A
#
# COMPACT_ATOMS: atom_id res chain seq x y z
N MET A 1 22.79 12.55 0.51
CA MET A 1 22.59 11.90 -0.81
C MET A 1 23.14 12.78 -1.93
N LYS A 2 23.39 12.24 -3.13
CA LYS A 2 23.83 13.01 -4.31
C LYS A 2 23.35 12.41 -5.63
N VAL A 3 23.10 13.27 -6.62
CA VAL A 3 22.87 12.87 -8.02
C VAL A 3 24.21 12.89 -8.76
N LYS A 4 24.62 11.75 -9.33
CA LYS A 4 25.92 11.60 -10.00
C LYS A 4 25.86 11.85 -11.50
N LYS A 5 24.80 11.38 -12.16
CA LYS A 5 24.58 11.50 -13.62
C LYS A 5 23.11 11.80 -13.84
N LEU A 6 22.81 12.76 -14.71
CA LEU A 6 21.45 13.12 -15.11
C LEU A 6 21.45 13.38 -16.62
N ASP A 7 20.65 12.61 -17.35
CA ASP A 7 20.49 12.71 -18.81
C ASP A 7 19.04 12.41 -19.20
N ILE A 8 18.72 12.37 -20.51
CA ILE A 8 17.35 12.16 -20.99
C ILE A 8 16.75 10.83 -20.51
N ASN A 9 17.57 9.81 -20.27
CA ASN A 9 17.12 8.49 -19.84
C ASN A 9 16.92 8.39 -18.32
N GLY A 10 17.26 9.44 -17.55
CA GLY A 10 17.02 9.52 -16.11
C GLY A 10 18.24 9.94 -15.30
N PHE A 11 18.40 9.42 -14.09
CA PHE A 11 19.54 9.77 -13.23
C PHE A 11 19.98 8.66 -12.26
N LEU A 12 21.27 8.70 -11.90
CA LEU A 12 21.88 7.86 -10.86
C LEU A 12 22.00 8.67 -9.56
N GLY A 13 21.36 8.18 -8.51
CA GLY A 13 21.47 8.64 -7.14
C GLY A 13 22.40 7.77 -6.30
N LYS A 14 23.12 8.39 -5.37
CA LYS A 14 23.94 7.72 -4.35
C LYS A 14 23.48 8.16 -2.96
N GLN A 15 23.23 7.17 -2.11
CA GLN A 15 22.87 7.31 -0.70
C GLN A 15 23.96 6.62 0.14
N ASP A 16 23.84 6.67 1.46
CA ASP A 16 24.89 6.19 2.36
C ASP A 16 24.97 4.65 2.35
N TRP A 17 23.83 3.97 2.29
CA TRP A 17 23.71 2.51 2.33
C TRP A 17 23.49 1.86 0.95
N GLY A 18 23.38 2.65 -0.11
CA GLY A 18 23.00 2.13 -1.42
C GLY A 18 22.99 3.15 -2.54
N SER A 19 22.60 2.66 -3.71
CA SER A 19 22.45 3.45 -4.93
C SER A 19 21.02 3.35 -5.45
N SER A 20 20.65 4.28 -6.32
CA SER A 20 19.31 4.31 -6.93
C SER A 20 19.37 4.82 -8.35
N ASN A 21 18.54 4.28 -9.23
CA ASN A 21 18.36 4.73 -10.60
C ASN A 21 16.92 5.20 -10.78
N PHE A 22 16.74 6.45 -11.19
CA PHE A 22 15.53 6.83 -11.90
C PHE A 22 15.75 6.55 -13.37
N ILE A 23 14.87 5.76 -13.97
CA ILE A 23 14.88 5.38 -15.38
C ILE A 23 13.60 5.93 -16.00
N ALA A 24 13.77 6.81 -16.98
CA ALA A 24 12.67 7.45 -17.67
C ALA A 24 11.75 6.39 -18.34
N PRO A 25 10.43 6.63 -18.36
CA PRO A 25 9.75 7.82 -17.82
C PRO A 25 9.31 7.68 -16.35
N CYS A 26 9.33 6.48 -15.77
CA CYS A 26 8.55 6.22 -14.55
C CYS A 26 9.10 5.15 -13.59
N ILE A 27 10.32 4.65 -13.82
CA ILE A 27 10.89 3.59 -12.98
C ILE A 27 11.86 4.21 -11.98
N PHE A 28 11.74 3.83 -10.71
CA PHE A 28 12.72 4.13 -9.67
C PHE A 28 13.20 2.83 -9.04
N HIS A 29 14.48 2.53 -9.16
CA HIS A 29 15.11 1.32 -8.62
C HIS A 29 16.16 1.72 -7.59
N ALA A 30 15.90 1.46 -6.32
CA ALA A 30 16.88 1.58 -5.23
C ALA A 30 17.44 0.20 -4.85
N PHE A 31 18.72 0.13 -4.51
CA PHE A 31 19.38 -1.12 -4.15
C PHE A 31 20.56 -0.87 -3.21
N ALA A 32 20.83 -1.82 -2.32
CA ALA A 32 22.02 -1.80 -1.49
C ALA A 32 23.28 -2.01 -2.33
N ASP A 33 24.35 -1.28 -2.01
CA ASP A 33 25.63 -1.50 -2.69
C ASP A 33 26.32 -2.75 -2.16
N VAL A 34 26.89 -3.55 -3.07
CA VAL A 34 27.49 -4.86 -2.77
C VAL A 34 28.64 -4.76 -1.75
N GLU A 35 29.33 -3.62 -1.69
CA GLU A 35 30.49 -3.40 -0.81
C GLU A 35 30.12 -3.27 0.68
N VAL A 36 28.84 -3.02 1.00
CA VAL A 36 28.40 -2.79 2.40
C VAL A 36 28.05 -4.10 3.10
N ASP A 37 27.77 -5.18 2.36
CA ASP A 37 27.34 -6.46 2.93
C ASP A 37 28.30 -7.61 2.59
N GLN A 38 29.04 -8.06 3.60
CA GLN A 38 30.00 -9.18 3.50
C GLN A 38 29.33 -10.49 3.05
N GLU A 39 28.02 -10.65 3.28
CA GLU A 39 27.26 -11.84 2.92
C GLU A 39 26.65 -11.81 1.51
N HIS A 40 27.01 -10.82 0.67
CA HIS A 40 26.45 -10.64 -0.68
C HIS A 40 24.91 -10.57 -0.70
N ARG A 41 24.28 -10.14 0.41
CA ARG A 41 22.83 -9.96 0.45
C ARG A 41 22.48 -8.77 -0.42
N ARG A 42 21.46 -8.96 -1.24
CA ARG A 42 20.93 -7.97 -2.17
C ARG A 42 19.48 -7.73 -1.83
N LEU A 43 19.17 -6.48 -1.54
CA LEU A 43 17.82 -5.96 -1.43
C LEU A 43 17.65 -4.91 -2.52
N SER A 44 16.52 -4.96 -3.21
CA SER A 44 16.12 -3.89 -4.14
C SER A 44 14.70 -3.47 -3.84
N LEU A 45 14.42 -2.21 -4.15
CA LEU A 45 13.11 -1.61 -4.17
C LEU A 45 12.91 -1.05 -5.57
N ILE A 46 11.92 -1.58 -6.28
CA ILE A 46 11.58 -1.15 -7.64
C ILE A 46 10.17 -0.58 -7.58
N PHE A 47 10.04 0.69 -7.97
CA PHE A 47 8.78 1.35 -8.22
C PHE A 47 8.65 1.62 -9.72
N MET A 48 7.43 1.46 -10.23
CA MET A 48 7.00 1.92 -11.54
C MET A 48 5.73 2.73 -11.32
N CYS A 49 5.84 4.05 -11.48
CA CYS A 49 4.76 5.01 -11.25
C CYS A 49 4.22 5.50 -12.60
N VAL A 50 3.31 4.74 -13.21
CA VAL A 50 2.82 5.03 -14.56
C VAL A 50 1.69 6.06 -14.49
N PRO A 51 1.82 7.24 -15.12
CA PRO A 51 0.71 8.19 -15.22
C PRO A 51 -0.44 7.59 -16.04
N VAL A 52 -1.68 7.74 -15.57
CA VAL A 52 -2.88 7.21 -16.24
C VAL A 52 -3.83 8.32 -16.68
N SER A 53 -4.12 9.24 -15.77
CA SER A 53 -4.89 10.46 -16.02
C SER A 53 -4.54 11.51 -14.96
N PRO A 54 -4.91 12.79 -15.12
CA PRO A 54 -4.69 13.79 -14.08
C PRO A 54 -5.24 13.31 -12.71
N GLY A 55 -4.42 13.37 -11.67
CA GLY A 55 -4.75 12.90 -10.32
C GLY A 55 -4.72 11.38 -10.14
N ASN A 56 -4.32 10.61 -11.16
CA ASN A 56 -4.29 9.15 -11.09
C ASN A 56 -3.00 8.59 -11.69
N SER A 57 -2.26 7.86 -10.86
CA SER A 57 -1.10 7.08 -11.28
C SER A 57 -1.30 5.60 -10.91
N ARG A 58 -0.84 4.71 -11.77
CA ARG A 58 -0.72 3.29 -11.44
C ARG A 58 0.65 3.05 -10.82
N LEU A 59 0.63 2.56 -9.59
CA LEU A 59 1.84 2.12 -8.90
C LEU A 59 2.00 0.62 -9.01
N ILE A 60 3.13 0.17 -9.57
CA ILE A 60 3.58 -1.22 -9.54
C ILE A 60 4.90 -1.23 -8.79
N TRP A 61 5.04 -2.12 -7.82
CA TRP A 61 6.25 -2.19 -7.02
C TRP A 61 6.62 -3.60 -6.60
N THR A 62 7.89 -3.79 -6.27
CA THR A 62 8.41 -5.05 -5.75
C THR A 62 9.67 -4.82 -4.92
N PHE A 63 9.89 -5.71 -3.95
CA PHE A 63 11.01 -5.68 -3.02
C PHE A 63 11.86 -6.97 -3.14
N PRO A 64 12.47 -7.25 -4.30
CA PRO A 64 13.20 -8.48 -4.47
C PRO A 64 14.43 -8.52 -3.57
N ARG A 65 14.64 -9.69 -2.97
CA ARG A 65 15.76 -9.99 -2.07
C ARG A 65 16.30 -11.39 -2.36
N ASN A 66 17.61 -11.59 -2.19
CA ASN A 66 18.23 -12.92 -2.32
C ASN A 66 18.42 -13.65 -0.99
N PHE A 67 18.09 -13.02 0.14
CA PHE A 67 18.25 -13.58 1.48
C PHE A 67 16.88 -13.80 2.15
N GLY A 68 16.78 -14.78 3.05
CA GLY A 68 15.56 -15.09 3.80
C GLY A 68 14.37 -15.55 2.95
N VAL A 69 14.60 -15.97 1.70
CA VAL A 69 13.57 -16.39 0.74
C VAL A 69 12.75 -17.60 1.18
N TRP A 70 13.24 -18.37 2.17
CA TRP A 70 12.51 -19.49 2.76
C TRP A 70 11.20 -19.04 3.43
N ILE A 71 11.16 -17.81 3.96
CA ILE A 71 9.96 -17.24 4.60
C ILE A 71 8.82 -17.14 3.58
N ASP A 72 9.12 -16.88 2.30
CA ASP A 72 8.13 -16.75 1.23
C ASP A 72 7.42 -18.08 0.91
N LYS A 73 7.97 -19.22 1.37
CA LYS A 73 7.35 -20.54 1.26
C LYS A 73 6.35 -20.83 2.38
N ILE A 74 6.45 -20.13 3.51
CA ILE A 74 5.65 -20.40 4.73
C ILE A 74 4.62 -19.29 4.94
N VAL A 75 5.00 -18.04 4.71
CA VAL A 75 4.15 -16.88 4.91
C VAL A 75 3.41 -16.56 3.61
N PRO A 76 2.07 -16.55 3.60
CA PRO A 76 1.31 -16.17 2.41
C PRO A 76 1.64 -14.76 1.93
N ARG A 77 1.77 -14.58 0.62
CA ARG A 77 2.13 -13.28 -0.01
C ARG A 77 1.29 -12.09 0.46
N TRP A 78 -0.01 -12.29 0.70
CA TRP A 78 -0.91 -11.21 1.13
C TRP A 78 -0.56 -10.65 2.52
N ILE A 79 0.10 -11.41 3.39
CA ILE A 79 0.57 -10.94 4.70
C ILE A 79 1.67 -9.89 4.51
N PHE A 80 2.63 -10.16 3.62
CA PHE A 80 3.67 -9.17 3.27
C PHE A 80 3.06 -7.93 2.65
N HIS A 81 2.07 -8.09 1.78
CA HIS A 81 1.38 -6.95 1.15
C HIS A 81 0.68 -6.06 2.17
N ILE A 82 0.10 -6.60 3.26
CA ILE A 82 -0.50 -5.78 4.32
C ILE A 82 0.53 -4.82 4.90
N GLY A 83 1.71 -5.35 5.30
CA GLY A 83 2.77 -4.52 5.87
C GLY A 83 3.33 -3.50 4.89
N GLN A 84 3.50 -3.91 3.64
CA GLN A 84 3.96 -3.01 2.57
C GLN A 84 2.95 -1.90 2.28
N ASN A 85 1.65 -2.22 2.16
CA ASN A 85 0.61 -1.23 1.90
C ASN A 85 0.57 -0.14 2.98
N LEU A 86 0.92 -0.45 4.24
CA LEU A 86 0.98 0.57 5.29
C LEU A 86 1.93 1.73 4.96
N ILE A 87 3.00 1.47 4.19
CA ILE A 87 3.98 2.49 3.77
C ILE A 87 3.40 3.35 2.64
N LEU A 88 2.66 2.76 1.69
CA LEU A 88 2.06 3.54 0.60
C LEU A 88 0.90 4.38 1.10
N ASP A 89 0.04 3.77 1.91
CA ASP A 89 -1.15 4.42 2.40
C ASP A 89 -0.78 5.58 3.34
N SER A 90 0.35 5.50 4.07
CA SER A 90 0.82 6.63 4.89
C SER A 90 1.17 7.85 4.06
N ASP A 91 1.64 7.68 2.82
CA ASP A 91 2.12 8.79 1.99
C ASP A 91 1.05 9.26 0.99
N LEU A 92 0.06 8.43 0.68
CA LEU A 92 -0.94 8.68 -0.36
C LEU A 92 -1.65 10.04 -0.22
N TYR A 93 -2.09 10.38 1.00
CA TYR A 93 -2.75 11.66 1.24
C TYR A 93 -1.80 12.85 1.06
N LEU A 94 -0.54 12.71 1.48
CA LEU A 94 0.48 13.76 1.32
C LEU A 94 0.77 14.02 -0.15
N LEU A 95 0.92 12.95 -0.95
CA LEU A 95 1.14 13.04 -2.40
C LEU A 95 -0.04 13.71 -3.11
N HIS A 96 -1.28 13.38 -2.72
CA HIS A 96 -2.49 14.02 -3.25
C HIS A 96 -2.55 15.53 -2.97
N VAL A 97 -2.17 15.95 -1.76
CA VAL A 97 -2.10 17.37 -1.40
C VAL A 97 -0.93 18.07 -2.12
N GLU A 98 0.23 17.41 -2.20
CA GLU A 98 1.41 17.94 -2.88
C GLU A 98 1.12 18.24 -4.35
N GLU A 99 0.51 17.31 -5.08
CA GLU A 99 0.19 17.48 -6.50
C GLU A 99 -0.70 18.71 -6.74
N ARG A 100 -1.71 18.91 -5.89
CA ARG A 100 -2.62 20.05 -5.98
C ARG A 100 -1.92 21.38 -5.72
N LYS A 101 -1.08 21.46 -4.68
CA LYS A 101 -0.31 22.67 -4.37
C LYS A 101 0.68 23.01 -5.48
N ILE A 102 1.33 21.99 -6.06
CA ILE A 102 2.24 22.17 -7.20
C ILE A 102 1.48 22.63 -8.44
N MET A 103 0.29 22.08 -8.71
CA MET A 103 -0.55 22.54 -9.82
C MET A 103 -0.97 24.00 -9.65
N GLU A 104 -1.37 24.41 -8.44
CA GLU A 104 -1.77 25.79 -8.14
C GLU A 104 -0.63 26.80 -8.35
N ILE A 105 0.58 26.46 -7.91
CA ILE A 105 1.75 27.34 -8.00
C ILE A 105 2.47 27.24 -9.37
N GLY A 106 2.18 26.16 -10.12
CA GLY A 106 2.80 25.82 -11.39
C GLY A 106 4.02 24.90 -11.25
N ALA A 107 4.15 23.92 -12.15
CA ALA A 107 5.18 22.87 -12.08
C ALA A 107 6.63 23.40 -12.06
N THR A 108 6.89 24.52 -12.73
CA THR A 108 8.22 25.17 -12.74
C THR A 108 8.57 25.87 -11.42
N ASN A 109 7.56 26.20 -10.60
CA ASN A 109 7.68 26.88 -9.31
C ASN A 109 7.52 25.91 -8.11
N TRP A 110 7.62 24.60 -8.32
CA TRP A 110 7.35 23.57 -7.32
C TRP A 110 8.07 23.75 -5.98
N GLN A 111 9.24 24.40 -5.96
CA GLN A 111 10.01 24.67 -4.73
C GLN A 111 9.28 25.61 -3.76
N LYS A 112 8.30 26.39 -4.24
CA LYS A 112 7.43 27.20 -3.38
C LYS A 112 6.38 26.35 -2.66
N ALA A 113 6.03 25.18 -3.21
CA ALA A 113 5.14 24.21 -2.58
C ALA A 113 5.89 23.27 -1.63
N CYS A 114 7.13 22.89 -2.00
CA CYS A 114 7.93 21.90 -1.27
C CYS A 114 9.29 22.50 -0.87
N PHE A 115 9.49 22.73 0.43
CA PHE A 115 10.77 23.18 0.97
C PHE A 115 11.73 22.01 1.18
N VAL A 116 12.75 21.91 0.32
CA VAL A 116 13.69 20.77 0.25
C VAL A 116 15.16 21.22 0.33
N PRO A 117 15.61 21.78 1.48
CA PRO A 117 16.89 22.48 1.58
C PRO A 117 18.10 21.55 1.80
N THR A 118 17.89 20.26 2.05
CA THR A 118 18.95 19.39 2.60
C THR A 118 19.57 18.47 1.55
N LYS A 119 20.72 17.89 1.87
CA LYS A 119 21.35 16.85 1.06
C LYS A 119 20.53 15.57 0.96
N SER A 120 19.55 15.35 1.83
CA SER A 120 18.65 14.19 1.76
C SER A 120 17.62 14.36 0.64
N ASP A 121 17.33 15.60 0.24
CA ASP A 121 16.34 15.89 -0.80
C ASP A 121 16.91 15.81 -2.22
N ALA A 122 18.19 15.48 -2.36
CA ALA A 122 18.91 15.53 -3.63
C ALA A 122 18.24 14.73 -4.76
N LEU A 123 17.58 13.60 -4.44
CA LEU A 123 16.89 12.78 -5.44
C LEU A 123 15.57 13.40 -5.90
N VAL A 124 14.83 14.05 -5.00
CA VAL A 124 13.60 14.81 -5.34
C VAL A 124 13.96 15.98 -6.25
N VAL A 125 14.98 16.76 -5.87
CA VAL A 125 15.51 17.86 -6.69
C VAL A 125 16.01 17.34 -8.04
N GLY A 126 16.71 16.20 -8.05
CA GLY A 126 17.18 15.53 -9.26
C GLY A 126 16.05 15.17 -10.22
N PHE A 127 15.00 14.54 -9.71
CA PHE A 127 13.80 14.20 -10.48
C PHE A 127 13.12 15.44 -11.04
N ARG A 128 12.87 16.47 -10.22
CA ARG A 128 12.21 17.71 -10.68
C ARG A 128 13.03 18.45 -11.75
N ARG A 129 14.36 18.46 -11.62
CA ARG A 129 15.25 19.00 -12.67
C ARG A 129 15.18 18.21 -13.96
N TRP A 130 15.17 16.88 -13.87
CA TRP A 130 15.02 16.01 -15.03
C TRP A 130 13.66 16.24 -15.70
N PHE A 131 12.58 16.25 -14.91
CA PHE A 131 11.20 16.43 -15.38
C PHE A 131 11.03 17.77 -16.12
N ASN A 132 11.53 18.86 -15.55
CA ASN A 132 11.47 20.17 -16.20
C ASN A 132 12.30 20.23 -17.48
N LYS A 133 13.51 19.63 -17.47
CA LYS A 133 14.44 19.73 -18.61
C LYS A 133 14.07 18.83 -19.78
N TYR A 134 13.67 17.59 -19.51
CA TYR A 134 13.50 16.56 -20.53
C TYR A 134 12.04 16.19 -20.80
N ALA A 135 11.12 16.47 -19.87
CA ALA A 135 9.68 16.26 -20.04
C ALA A 135 8.89 17.58 -20.11
N GLY A 136 9.55 18.73 -20.18
CA GLY A 136 8.88 20.03 -20.28
C GLY A 136 8.15 20.49 -19.00
N GLY A 137 8.31 19.77 -17.89
CA GLY A 137 7.59 20.05 -16.64
C GLY A 137 6.12 19.62 -16.68
N GLU A 138 5.73 18.81 -17.67
CA GLU A 138 4.37 18.33 -17.84
C GLU A 138 4.36 16.84 -18.23
N ILE A 139 3.19 16.22 -18.09
CA ILE A 139 2.96 14.84 -18.51
C ILE A 139 2.23 14.89 -19.84
N ASP A 140 2.81 14.28 -20.88
CA ASP A 140 2.10 14.04 -22.13
C ASP A 140 1.07 12.91 -21.93
N TRP A 141 -0.17 13.30 -21.65
CA TRP A 141 -1.27 12.38 -21.38
C TRP A 141 -1.75 11.60 -22.62
N LYS A 142 -1.23 11.89 -23.83
CA LYS A 142 -1.55 11.25 -25.12
C LYS A 142 -3.04 11.18 -25.50
N GLY A 143 -3.95 11.76 -24.70
CA GLY A 143 -5.41 11.72 -24.86
C GLY A 143 -6.08 13.08 -24.62
N LYS A 144 -7.43 13.12 -24.58
CA LYS A 144 -8.21 14.36 -24.39
C LYS A 144 -8.26 14.82 -22.93
N TYR A 145 -7.10 14.94 -22.29
CA TYR A 145 -7.01 15.47 -20.93
C TYR A 145 -6.54 16.92 -20.98
N SER A 146 -7.20 17.79 -20.23
CA SER A 146 -6.77 19.19 -20.07
C SER A 146 -5.59 19.34 -19.09
N GLY A 147 -5.18 18.26 -18.42
CA GLY A 147 -4.21 18.29 -17.32
C GLY A 147 -4.80 18.73 -15.97
N ALA A 148 -6.05 19.21 -15.94
CA ALA A 148 -6.70 19.65 -14.71
C ALA A 148 -7.02 18.47 -13.77
N LEU A 149 -6.72 18.64 -12.49
CA LEU A 149 -7.07 17.64 -11.47
C LEU A 149 -8.58 17.63 -11.20
N PRO A 150 -9.19 16.44 -10.99
CA PRO A 150 -10.57 16.35 -10.53
C PRO A 150 -10.72 16.99 -9.12
N PRO A 151 -11.96 17.26 -8.65
CA PRO A 151 -12.20 17.62 -7.26
C PRO A 151 -11.58 16.60 -6.29
N SER A 152 -11.16 17.06 -5.11
CA SER A 152 -10.66 16.14 -4.10
C SER A 152 -11.81 15.24 -3.62
N PRO A 153 -11.66 13.90 -3.68
CA PRO A 153 -12.64 13.02 -3.07
C PRO A 153 -12.58 13.13 -1.54
N PRO A 154 -13.60 12.61 -0.82
CA PRO A 154 -13.50 12.39 0.62
C PRO A 154 -12.30 11.52 0.97
N ARG A 155 -11.70 11.77 2.14
CA ARG A 155 -10.50 11.06 2.61
C ARG A 155 -10.68 9.54 2.60
N GLU A 156 -11.84 9.06 3.05
CA GLU A 156 -12.17 7.63 3.08
C GLU A 156 -12.10 6.99 1.69
N GLN A 157 -12.58 7.69 0.67
CA GLN A 157 -12.51 7.23 -0.72
C GLN A 157 -11.09 7.31 -1.28
N LEU A 158 -10.34 8.37 -0.97
CA LEU A 158 -8.95 8.53 -1.40
C LEU A 158 -8.06 7.40 -0.87
N MET A 159 -8.30 7.00 0.38
CA MET A 159 -7.50 6.02 1.11
C MET A 159 -8.12 4.60 1.07
N ASP A 160 -9.07 4.37 0.16
CA ASP A 160 -9.70 3.05 0.02
C ASP A 160 -8.73 2.07 -0.65
N ARG A 161 -8.18 1.17 0.18
CA ARG A 161 -7.27 0.11 -0.23
C ARG A 161 -7.97 -0.97 -1.03
N TYR A 162 -9.26 -1.19 -0.82
CA TYR A 162 -9.98 -2.25 -1.49
C TYR A 162 -10.00 -2.00 -3.00
N TRP A 163 -10.37 -0.78 -3.40
CA TRP A 163 -10.43 -0.39 -4.81
C TRP A 163 -9.07 -0.10 -5.42
N SER A 164 -8.16 0.54 -4.67
CA SER A 164 -6.82 0.85 -5.18
C SER A 164 -5.93 -0.38 -5.33
N HIS A 165 -6.10 -1.42 -4.49
CA HIS A 165 -5.23 -2.58 -4.46
C HIS A 165 -5.95 -3.93 -4.46
N VAL A 166 -6.83 -4.19 -3.48
CA VAL A 166 -7.30 -5.56 -3.17
C VAL A 166 -8.04 -6.18 -4.35
N VAL A 167 -8.90 -5.44 -5.04
CA VAL A 167 -9.64 -5.96 -6.21
C VAL A 167 -8.72 -6.41 -7.34
N ASN A 168 -7.59 -5.71 -7.53
CA ASN A 168 -6.64 -5.93 -8.61
C ASN A 168 -5.54 -6.94 -8.25
N CYS A 169 -5.29 -7.18 -6.95
CA CYS A 169 -4.28 -8.11 -6.48
C CYS A 169 -4.86 -9.50 -6.24
N LYS A 170 -4.54 -10.50 -7.08
CA LYS A 170 -5.02 -11.88 -6.92
C LYS A 170 -4.77 -12.45 -5.52
N SER A 171 -3.60 -12.18 -4.92
CA SER A 171 -3.27 -12.71 -3.59
C SER A 171 -4.15 -12.10 -2.49
N CYS A 172 -4.31 -10.78 -2.48
CA CYS A 172 -5.11 -10.08 -1.47
C CYS A 172 -6.61 -10.28 -1.70
N ASN A 173 -7.08 -10.32 -2.95
CA ASN A 173 -8.46 -10.62 -3.31
C ASN A 173 -8.88 -12.00 -2.80
N THR A 174 -8.07 -13.03 -3.06
CA THR A 174 -8.35 -14.39 -2.58
C THR A 174 -8.37 -14.46 -1.06
N ALA A 175 -7.40 -13.82 -0.39
CA ALA A 175 -7.36 -13.77 1.08
C ALA A 175 -8.60 -13.06 1.64
N HIS A 176 -8.96 -11.90 1.09
CA HIS A 176 -10.15 -11.14 1.48
C HIS A 176 -11.42 -11.97 1.35
N LYS A 177 -11.65 -12.63 0.21
CA LYS A 177 -12.80 -13.51 0.00
C LYS A 177 -12.84 -14.68 0.99
N GLY A 178 -11.70 -15.33 1.22
CA GLY A 178 -11.60 -16.45 2.16
C GLY A 178 -11.89 -16.01 3.60
N LEU A 179 -11.31 -14.90 4.04
CA LEU A 179 -11.53 -14.35 5.38
C LEU A 179 -12.97 -13.84 5.56
N LYS A 180 -13.58 -13.21 4.54
CA LYS A 180 -14.99 -12.82 4.58
C LYS A 180 -15.92 -14.04 4.65
N ALA A 181 -15.61 -15.12 3.95
CA ALA A 181 -16.38 -16.35 4.06
C ALA A 181 -16.27 -16.95 5.48
N LEU A 182 -15.05 -16.98 6.05
CA LEU A 182 -14.83 -17.45 7.42
C LEU A 182 -15.57 -16.59 8.46
N GLU A 183 -15.57 -15.27 8.31
CA GLU A 183 -16.33 -14.35 9.17
C GLU A 183 -17.82 -14.72 9.21
N VAL A 184 -18.42 -14.97 8.04
CA VAL A 184 -19.83 -15.34 7.91
C VAL A 184 -20.08 -16.73 8.49
N ILE A 185 -19.22 -17.71 8.20
CA ILE A 185 -19.34 -19.07 8.75
C ILE A 185 -19.31 -19.05 10.27
N LEU A 186 -18.37 -18.32 10.88
CA LEU A 186 -18.27 -18.18 12.34
C LEU A 186 -19.55 -17.55 12.93
N GLN A 187 -20.13 -16.56 12.27
CA GLN A 187 -21.38 -15.95 12.70
C GLN A 187 -22.56 -16.93 12.62
N ILE A 188 -22.68 -17.69 11.52
CA ILE A 188 -23.72 -18.72 11.35
C ILE A 188 -23.57 -19.82 12.41
N MET A 189 -22.34 -20.31 12.62
CA MET A 189 -22.06 -21.33 13.63
C MET A 189 -22.48 -20.88 15.03
N SER A 190 -22.23 -19.62 15.38
CA SER A 190 -22.69 -19.05 16.66
C SER A 190 -24.21 -19.13 16.81
N VAL A 191 -24.96 -18.65 15.80
CA VAL A 191 -26.44 -18.65 15.83
C VAL A 191 -26.99 -20.08 15.88
N VAL A 192 -26.43 -20.99 15.09
CA VAL A 192 -26.85 -22.40 15.06
C VAL A 192 -26.62 -23.07 16.42
N LEU A 193 -25.45 -22.88 17.04
CA LEU A 193 -25.15 -23.45 18.35
C LEU A 193 -26.12 -22.96 19.44
N ILE A 194 -26.42 -21.65 19.47
CA ILE A 194 -27.42 -21.09 20.39
C ILE A 194 -28.82 -21.65 20.08
N GLY A 195 -29.18 -21.74 18.80
CA GLY A 195 -30.45 -22.33 18.36
C GLY A 195 -30.62 -23.77 18.84
N ILE A 196 -29.60 -24.62 18.69
CA ILE A 196 -29.64 -26.02 19.16
C ILE A 196 -29.82 -26.06 20.68
N VAL A 197 -29.08 -25.25 21.44
CA VAL A 197 -29.22 -25.20 22.91
C VAL A 197 -30.62 -24.75 23.31
N ALA A 198 -31.22 -23.79 22.60
CA ALA A 198 -32.54 -23.26 22.90
C ALA A 198 -33.68 -24.26 22.65
N VAL A 199 -33.59 -25.08 21.60
CA VAL A 199 -34.65 -26.05 21.24
C VAL A 199 -34.49 -27.40 21.95
N THR A 200 -33.31 -27.72 22.46
CA THR A 200 -33.06 -29.04 23.05
C THR A 200 -33.62 -29.14 24.48
N LYS A 201 -34.45 -30.15 24.72
CA LYS A 201 -35.09 -30.40 26.03
C LYS A 201 -34.05 -30.58 27.14
N GLN A 202 -34.44 -30.25 28.38
CA GLN A 202 -33.53 -30.21 29.53
C GLN A 202 -32.75 -31.51 29.78
N ASN A 203 -33.36 -32.68 29.53
CA ASN A 203 -32.78 -33.99 29.83
C ASN A 203 -32.10 -34.68 28.64
N MET A 204 -32.10 -34.07 27.45
CA MET A 204 -31.54 -34.70 26.24
C MET A 204 -30.02 -34.53 26.10
N ILE A 205 -29.44 -33.50 26.72
CA ILE A 205 -28.00 -33.27 26.70
C ILE A 205 -27.53 -32.82 28.08
N SER A 206 -26.33 -33.28 28.48
CA SER A 206 -25.74 -32.92 29.76
C SER A 206 -25.49 -31.41 29.87
N MET A 207 -25.47 -30.91 31.10
CA MET A 207 -25.14 -29.51 31.37
C MET A 207 -23.76 -29.13 30.81
N VAL A 208 -22.80 -30.06 30.87
CA VAL A 208 -21.46 -29.87 30.32
C VAL A 208 -21.51 -29.59 28.82
N VAL A 209 -22.28 -30.37 28.05
CA VAL A 209 -22.39 -30.15 26.59
C VAL A 209 -23.06 -28.81 26.29
N LYS A 210 -24.14 -28.45 27.00
CA LYS A 210 -24.82 -27.16 26.83
C LYS A 210 -23.87 -25.99 27.08
N THR A 211 -23.13 -26.01 28.18
CA THR A 211 -22.15 -24.98 28.51
C THR A 211 -21.05 -24.90 27.44
N THR A 212 -20.52 -26.03 26.98
CA THR A 212 -19.51 -26.05 25.91
C THR A 212 -20.04 -25.45 24.60
N MET A 213 -21.27 -25.78 24.21
CA MET A 213 -21.89 -25.23 23.00
C MET A 213 -22.08 -23.71 23.10
N VAL A 214 -22.59 -23.21 24.23
CA VAL A 214 -22.77 -21.76 24.46
C VAL A 214 -21.42 -21.05 24.44
N SER A 215 -20.41 -21.57 25.15
CA SER A 215 -19.06 -20.99 25.15
C SER A 215 -18.47 -20.95 23.75
N THR A 216 -18.62 -22.03 22.97
CA THR A 216 -18.16 -22.10 21.58
C THR A 216 -18.88 -21.06 20.71
N ALA A 217 -20.20 -20.91 20.87
CA ALA A 217 -20.97 -19.91 20.15
C ALA A 217 -20.49 -18.48 20.43
N ILE A 218 -20.18 -18.16 21.69
CA ILE A 218 -19.64 -16.87 22.10
C ILE A 218 -18.28 -16.63 21.45
N VAL A 219 -17.37 -17.62 21.50
CA VAL A 219 -16.06 -17.54 20.86
C VAL A 219 -16.18 -17.33 19.34
N CYS A 220 -17.06 -18.08 18.67
CA CYS A 220 -17.30 -17.91 17.24
C CYS A 220 -17.80 -16.50 16.90
N PHE A 221 -18.73 -15.95 17.69
CA PHE A 221 -19.22 -14.58 17.47
C PHE A 221 -18.13 -13.53 17.69
N ALA A 222 -17.39 -13.64 18.80
CA ALA A 222 -16.28 -12.74 19.11
C ALA A 222 -15.20 -12.79 18.01
N ALA A 223 -14.83 -14.00 17.57
CA ALA A 223 -13.88 -14.21 16.49
C ALA A 223 -14.37 -13.63 15.16
N SER A 224 -15.67 -13.76 14.84
CA SER A 224 -16.27 -13.13 13.66
C SER A 224 -16.18 -11.60 13.71
N LYS A 225 -16.48 -10.97 14.85
CA LYS A 225 -16.36 -9.50 15.00
C LYS A 225 -14.93 -9.01 14.94
N TRP A 226 -14.00 -9.73 15.57
CA TRP A 226 -12.58 -9.45 15.44
C TRP A 226 -12.13 -9.57 13.98
N LEU A 227 -12.56 -10.63 13.29
CA LEU A 227 -12.19 -10.87 11.89
C LEU A 227 -12.77 -9.79 10.95
N ALA A 228 -14.01 -9.36 11.17
CA ALA A 228 -14.61 -8.25 10.43
C ALA A 228 -13.79 -6.96 10.57
N HIS A 229 -13.38 -6.63 11.80
CA HIS A 229 -12.52 -5.47 12.05
C HIS A 229 -11.13 -5.63 11.41
N PHE A 230 -10.53 -6.81 11.54
CA PHE A 230 -9.26 -7.15 10.89
C PHE A 230 -9.34 -6.98 9.37
N ILE A 231 -10.40 -7.48 8.74
CA ILE A 231 -10.61 -7.35 7.30
C ILE A 231 -10.76 -5.89 6.91
N TYR A 232 -11.57 -5.12 7.64
CA TYR A 232 -11.75 -3.69 7.38
C TYR A 232 -10.43 -2.92 7.46
N LYS A 233 -9.69 -3.07 8.57
CA LYS A 233 -8.44 -2.34 8.82
C LYS A 233 -7.31 -2.71 7.82
N ASN A 234 -7.27 -3.96 7.37
CA ASN A 234 -6.18 -4.47 6.54
C ASN A 234 -6.49 -4.52 5.04
N PHE A 235 -7.76 -4.52 4.63
CA PHE A 235 -8.14 -4.61 3.21
C PHE A 235 -8.96 -3.43 2.69
N HIS A 236 -9.52 -2.57 3.56
CA HIS A 236 -10.36 -1.45 3.13
C HIS A 236 -9.76 -0.10 3.51
N TYR A 237 -9.58 0.17 4.80
CA TYR A 237 -9.19 1.51 5.24
C TYR A 237 -8.26 1.47 6.44
N HIS A 238 -7.17 2.24 6.35
CA HIS A 238 -6.28 2.50 7.46
C HIS A 238 -6.04 4.01 7.52
N ASP A 239 -6.55 4.63 8.58
CA ASP A 239 -6.31 6.06 8.77
C ASP A 239 -4.91 6.34 9.32
N TYR A 240 -4.43 7.55 9.02
CA TYR A 240 -3.16 8.11 9.46
C TYR A 240 -3.39 9.52 9.97
N ASN A 241 -2.70 9.91 11.04
CA ASN A 241 -2.68 11.31 11.44
C ASN A 241 -1.63 12.06 10.62
N HIS A 242 -2.08 12.69 9.53
CA HIS A 242 -1.29 13.68 8.82
C HIS A 242 -1.45 15.00 9.56
N ALA A 243 -0.51 15.34 10.44
CA ALA A 243 -0.53 16.63 11.12
C ALA A 243 -0.42 17.76 10.07
N PHE A 244 -1.35 18.73 10.12
CA PHE A 244 -1.40 19.90 9.23
C PHE A 244 -1.34 21.19 10.04
#